data_AF-A0A6L2QAN9-F1
#
_entry.id   AF-A0A6L2QAN9-F1
#
_cell.length_a   1.000
_cell.length_b   1.000
_cell.length_c   1.000
_cell.angle_alpha   90.00
_cell.angle_beta   90.00
_cell.angle_gamma   90.00
#
_symmetry.space_group_name_H-M   'P 1'
#
loop_
_entity.id
_entity.type
_entity.pdbx_description
1 polymer ?
#
loop_
_entity_poly.entity_id
_entity_poly.type
_entity_poly.pdbx_seq_one_letter_code
_entity_poly.pdbx_strand_id
1 'polypeptide(L)'
;MGVTFGFVSLCTTLTAVACAQFEKLQAAILDIRQEHITPYHGQEDEQVHTAADCDLQATLNACIRHHQEIIAYMQQLEDALNVGLCGHFLILLATMCFAAFSLVTNWGDYADMSQGVVIYLFFSGDVLLICWLGTQLTQHAESVRDAAFGCDWVGTPVPFQRCLMFFIATANKEFKLTAG
;
A
#
# COMPACT_ATOMS: atom_id res chain seq x y z
N MET A 1 -12.68 13.82 -19.87
CA MET A 1 -13.71 13.18 -19.01
C MET A 1 -13.57 11.67 -19.03
N GLY A 2 -14.03 10.93 -20.06
CA GLY A 2 -14.05 9.46 -20.00
C GLY A 2 -12.70 8.77 -19.74
N VAL A 3 -11.62 9.24 -20.37
CA VAL A 3 -10.27 8.65 -20.21
C VAL A 3 -9.69 8.95 -18.82
N THR A 4 -9.91 10.14 -18.26
CA THR A 4 -9.41 10.52 -16.93
C THR A 4 -10.13 9.74 -15.83
N PHE A 5 -11.46 9.62 -15.92
CA PHE A 5 -12.24 8.77 -15.01
C PHE A 5 -11.84 7.30 -15.10
N GLY A 6 -11.60 6.78 -16.30
CA GLY A 6 -11.12 5.41 -16.49
C GLY A 6 -9.76 5.18 -15.82
N PHE A 7 -8.81 6.08 -16.02
CA PHE A 7 -7.49 5.99 -15.38
C PHE A 7 -7.57 6.07 -13.86
N VAL A 8 -8.30 7.06 -13.31
CA VAL A 8 -8.48 7.21 -11.85
C VAL A 8 -9.17 5.99 -11.25
N SER A 9 -10.18 5.43 -11.92
CA SER A 9 -10.85 4.21 -11.49
C SER A 9 -9.87 3.03 -11.46
N LEU A 10 -9.04 2.85 -12.49
CA LEU A 10 -8.03 1.80 -12.53
C LEU A 10 -7.03 1.95 -11.38
N CYS A 11 -6.48 3.16 -11.18
CA CYS A 11 -5.59 3.44 -10.05
C CYS A 11 -6.24 3.09 -8.71
N THR A 12 -7.50 3.51 -8.51
CA THR A 12 -8.25 3.22 -7.28
C THR A 12 -8.45 1.73 -7.06
N THR A 13 -8.77 0.96 -8.11
CA THR A 13 -8.95 -0.49 -7.97
C THR A 13 -7.65 -1.20 -7.63
N LEU A 14 -6.53 -0.81 -8.26
CA LEU A 14 -5.23 -1.42 -8.01
C LEU A 14 -4.71 -1.10 -6.60
N THR A 15 -4.86 0.15 -6.15
CA THR A 15 -4.49 0.52 -4.77
C THR A 15 -5.39 -0.15 -3.74
N ALA A 16 -6.69 -0.29 -4.00
CA ALA A 16 -7.60 -1.03 -3.11
C ALA A 16 -7.21 -2.52 -3.00
N VAL A 17 -6.84 -3.16 -4.12
CA VAL A 17 -6.32 -4.54 -4.09
C VAL A 17 -5.03 -4.60 -3.27
N ALA A 18 -4.10 -3.66 -3.45
CA ALA A 18 -2.87 -3.59 -2.68
C ALA A 18 -3.16 -3.46 -1.17
N CYS A 19 -4.03 -2.54 -0.77
CA CYS A 19 -4.43 -2.35 0.64
C CYS A 19 -5.04 -3.63 1.23
N ALA A 20 -5.90 -4.32 0.49
CA ALA A 20 -6.49 -5.58 0.95
C ALA A 20 -5.44 -6.69 1.16
N GLN A 21 -4.36 -6.71 0.36
CA GLN A 21 -3.25 -7.65 0.59
C GLN A 21 -2.44 -7.27 1.83
N PHE A 22 -2.20 -5.97 2.07
CA PHE A 22 -1.54 -5.52 3.29
C PHE A 22 -2.35 -5.86 4.55
N GLU A 23 -3.67 -5.67 4.54
CA GLU A 23 -4.55 -6.04 5.66
C GLU A 23 -4.51 -7.55 5.94
N LYS A 24 -4.54 -8.38 4.90
CA LYS A 24 -4.41 -9.84 5.04
C LYS A 24 -3.09 -10.24 5.68
N LEU A 25 -1.98 -9.65 5.22
CA LEU A 25 -0.66 -9.90 5.79
C LEU A 25 -0.58 -9.44 7.24
N GLN A 26 -1.14 -8.27 7.57
CA GLN A 26 -1.21 -7.77 8.94
C GLN A 26 -1.99 -8.72 9.86
N ALA A 27 -3.14 -9.21 9.41
CA ALA A 27 -3.96 -10.15 10.17
C ALA A 27 -3.19 -11.46 10.44
N ALA A 28 -2.50 -12.00 9.43
CA ALA A 28 -1.69 -13.21 9.59
C ALA A 28 -0.54 -13.03 10.60
N ILE A 29 0.15 -11.88 10.60
CA ILE A 29 1.21 -11.58 11.56
C ILE A 29 0.65 -11.47 12.99
N LEU A 30 -0.53 -10.85 13.15
CA LEU A 30 -1.19 -10.74 14.45
C LEU A 30 -1.72 -12.07 14.97
N ASP A 31 -2.15 -12.97 14.09
CA ASP A 31 -2.61 -14.32 14.44
C ASP A 31 -1.45 -15.17 14.97
N ILE A 32 -0.29 -15.16 14.29
CA ILE A 32 0.95 -15.80 14.75
C ILE A 32 1.33 -15.29 16.15
N ARG A 33 1.17 -13.98 16.41
CA ARG A 33 1.41 -13.41 17.74
C ARG A 33 0.48 -14.01 18.80
N GLN A 34 -0.80 -14.21 18.47
CA GLN A 34 -1.81 -14.66 19.43
C GLN A 34 -1.65 -16.15 19.77
N GLU A 35 -1.33 -16.98 18.77
CA GLU A 35 -1.04 -18.40 18.96
C GLU A 35 0.17 -18.64 19.88
N HIS A 36 1.21 -17.79 19.76
CA HIS A 36 2.39 -17.83 20.62
C HIS A 36 2.14 -17.31 22.05
N ILE A 37 1.21 -16.37 22.26
CA ILE A 37 0.91 -15.79 23.58
C ILE A 37 0.02 -16.70 24.44
N THR A 38 -0.80 -17.59 23.85
CA THR A 38 -1.49 -18.63 24.63
C THR A 38 -0.45 -19.63 25.15
N PRO A 39 -0.12 -19.65 26.46
CA PRO A 39 0.77 -20.66 26.97
C PRO A 39 0.02 -22.00 26.84
N TYR A 40 0.62 -22.94 26.12
CA TYR A 40 0.22 -24.33 26.13
C TYR A 40 0.28 -24.83 27.58
N HIS A 41 -0.84 -24.76 28.29
CA HIS A 41 -0.94 -25.26 29.65
C HIS A 41 -1.35 -26.71 29.58
N GLY A 42 -0.35 -27.60 29.73
CA GLY A 42 -0.58 -28.96 30.21
C GLY A 42 -0.19 -30.09 29.26
N GLN A 43 0.99 -30.65 29.56
CA GLN A 43 1.30 -32.08 29.63
C GLN A 43 1.67 -32.88 28.36
N GLU A 44 2.96 -33.23 28.34
CA GLU A 44 3.60 -34.49 27.91
C GLU A 44 3.34 -34.99 26.48
N ASP A 45 4.26 -34.66 25.55
CA ASP A 45 4.95 -35.65 24.69
C ASP A 45 6.05 -34.97 23.84
N GLU A 46 7.26 -35.54 23.85
CA GLU A 46 8.43 -35.09 23.06
C GLU A 46 8.17 -35.13 21.53
N GLN A 47 7.12 -35.83 21.09
CA GLN A 47 6.63 -35.87 19.72
C GLN A 47 5.67 -34.71 19.36
N VAL A 48 5.03 -34.08 20.35
CA VAL A 48 4.09 -32.97 20.14
C VAL A 48 4.86 -31.65 19.95
N HIS A 49 6.02 -31.49 20.61
CA HIS A 49 6.87 -30.31 20.43
C HIS A 49 7.41 -30.17 18.99
N THR A 50 7.78 -31.28 18.35
CA THR A 50 8.26 -31.27 16.96
C THR A 50 7.14 -31.01 15.95
N ALA A 51 5.90 -31.45 16.23
CA ALA A 51 4.75 -31.16 15.38
C ALA A 51 4.32 -29.69 15.44
N ALA A 52 4.29 -29.09 16.64
CA ALA A 52 3.96 -27.68 16.84
C ALA A 52 5.02 -26.74 16.25
N ASP A 53 6.31 -27.08 16.39
CA ASP A 53 7.39 -26.32 15.75
C ASP A 53 7.32 -26.38 14.22
N CYS A 54 6.90 -27.52 13.66
CA CYS A 54 6.75 -27.69 12.22
C CYS A 54 5.57 -26.87 11.66
N ASP A 55 4.46 -26.80 12.39
CA ASP A 55 3.28 -26.02 12.01
C ASP A 55 3.56 -24.51 12.06
N LEU A 56 4.23 -24.04 13.12
CA LEU A 56 4.68 -22.66 13.25
C LEU A 56 5.65 -22.27 12.11
N GLN A 57 6.59 -23.17 11.77
CA GLN A 57 7.53 -22.93 10.67
C GLN A 57 6.83 -22.90 9.30
N ALA A 58 5.79 -23.72 9.10
CA ALA A 58 4.97 -23.70 7.88
C ALA A 58 4.19 -22.39 7.74
N THR A 59 3.55 -21.92 8.82
CA THR A 59 2.81 -20.66 8.87
C THR A 59 3.72 -19.46 8.64
N LEU A 60 4.92 -19.47 9.23
CA LEU A 60 5.92 -18.42 8.99
C LEU A 60 6.36 -18.38 7.52
N ASN A 61 6.69 -19.55 6.94
CA ASN A 61 7.07 -19.66 5.53
C ASN A 61 5.95 -19.15 4.61
N ALA A 62 4.69 -19.42 4.94
CA ALA A 62 3.55 -18.89 4.21
C ALA A 62 3.46 -17.36 4.30
N CYS A 63 3.65 -16.79 5.49
CA CYS A 63 3.68 -15.34 5.70
C CYS A 63 4.81 -14.65 4.92
N ILE A 64 6.01 -15.24 4.90
CA ILE A 64 7.16 -14.72 4.14
C ILE A 64 6.88 -14.77 2.65
N ARG A 65 6.36 -15.90 2.15
CA ARG A 65 6.01 -16.04 0.74
C ARG A 65 4.96 -15.00 0.33
N HIS A 66 3.94 -14.80 1.17
CA HIS A 66 2.92 -13.78 0.93
C HIS A 66 3.50 -12.37 0.92
N HIS A 67 4.43 -12.05 1.82
CA HIS A 67 5.13 -10.76 1.82
C HIS A 67 5.98 -10.55 0.56
N GLN A 68 6.70 -11.59 0.11
CA GLN A 68 7.45 -11.54 -1.14
C GLN A 68 6.53 -11.31 -2.35
N GLU A 69 5.37 -11.97 -2.37
CA GLU A 69 4.34 -11.74 -3.40
C GLU A 69 3.81 -10.30 -3.35
N ILE A 70 3.58 -9.73 -2.15
CA ILE A 70 3.15 -8.33 -1.99
C ILE A 70 4.23 -7.38 -2.50
N ILE A 71 5.51 -7.59 -2.16
CA ILE A 71 6.61 -6.74 -2.67
C ILE A 71 6.67 -6.82 -4.20
N ALA A 72 6.60 -8.02 -4.77
CA ALA A 72 6.61 -8.19 -6.22
C ALA A 72 5.40 -7.53 -6.88
N TYR A 73 4.21 -7.63 -6.27
CA TYR A 73 3.00 -6.95 -6.73
C TYR A 73 3.16 -5.43 -6.67
N MET A 74 3.74 -4.89 -5.60
CA MET A 74 3.97 -3.46 -5.43
C MET A 74 4.99 -2.91 -6.43
N GLN A 75 6.03 -3.67 -6.76
CA GLN A 75 6.98 -3.32 -7.83
C GLN A 75 6.29 -3.27 -9.19
N GLN A 76 5.49 -4.28 -9.52
CA GLN A 76 4.72 -4.30 -10.77
C GLN A 76 3.69 -3.18 -10.82
N LEU A 77 3.07 -2.85 -9.69
CA LEU A 77 2.13 -1.75 -9.55
C LEU A 77 2.84 -0.41 -9.79
N GLU A 78 4.02 -0.22 -9.20
CA GLU A 78 4.83 0.97 -9.42
C GLU A 78 5.23 1.10 -10.89
N ASP A 79 5.78 0.05 -11.51
CA ASP A 79 6.17 0.07 -12.93
C ASP A 79 4.98 0.36 -13.86
N ALA A 80 3.81 -0.22 -13.58
CA ALA A 80 2.60 0.00 -14.36
C ALA A 80 2.03 1.42 -14.19
N LEU A 81 2.10 1.96 -12.97
CA LEU A 81 1.51 3.27 -12.66
C LEU A 81 2.48 4.42 -12.90
N ASN A 82 3.79 4.23 -12.83
CA ASN A 82 4.79 5.31 -12.88
C ASN A 82 4.63 6.17 -14.14
N VAL A 83 4.74 5.55 -15.32
CA VAL A 83 4.59 6.25 -16.61
C VAL A 83 3.18 6.82 -16.79
N GLY A 84 2.16 6.07 -16.36
CA GLY A 84 0.76 6.48 -16.46
C GLY A 84 0.45 7.72 -15.61
N LEU A 85 0.89 7.74 -14.36
CA LEU A 85 0.73 8.84 -13.42
C LEU A 85 1.51 10.07 -13.89
N CYS A 86 2.75 9.89 -14.36
CA CYS A 86 3.53 10.98 -14.94
C CYS A 86 2.76 11.66 -16.09
N GLY A 87 2.27 10.88 -17.06
CA GLY A 87 1.44 11.40 -18.15
C GLY A 87 0.17 12.07 -17.66
N HIS A 88 -0.50 11.50 -16.66
CA HIS A 88 -1.72 12.06 -16.07
C HIS A 88 -1.46 13.40 -15.39
N PHE A 89 -0.42 13.53 -14.57
CA PHE A 89 -0.06 14.79 -13.91
C PHE A 89 0.32 15.88 -14.92
N LEU A 90 1.00 15.55 -16.02
CA LEU A 90 1.29 16.51 -17.08
C LEU A 90 0.01 17.03 -17.76
N ILE A 91 -0.95 16.14 -18.04
CA ILE A 91 -2.24 16.53 -18.62
C ILE A 91 -3.04 17.39 -17.64
N LEU A 92 -3.08 17.01 -16.37
CA LEU A 92 -3.74 17.78 -15.31
C LEU A 92 -3.12 19.17 -15.19
N LEU A 93 -1.78 19.27 -15.13
CA LEU A 93 -1.06 20.53 -15.06
C LEU A 93 -1.40 21.44 -16.25
N ALA A 94 -1.32 20.91 -17.48
CA ALA A 94 -1.67 21.68 -18.66
C ALA A 94 -3.12 22.20 -18.60
N THR A 95 -4.06 21.34 -18.22
CA THR A 95 -5.49 21.67 -18.12
C THR A 95 -5.74 22.74 -17.04
N MET A 96 -5.09 22.61 -15.88
CA MET A 96 -5.14 23.61 -14.80
C MET A 96 -4.62 24.97 -15.27
N CYS A 97 -3.50 24.99 -16.00
CA CYS A 97 -2.91 26.21 -16.55
C CYS A 97 -3.85 26.89 -17.55
N PHE A 98 -4.47 26.14 -18.46
CA PHE A 98 -5.44 26.70 -19.42
C PHE A 98 -6.72 27.20 -18.74
N ALA A 99 -7.21 26.49 -17.72
CA ALA A 99 -8.35 26.93 -16.93
C ALA A 99 -8.04 28.23 -16.18
N ALA A 100 -6.87 28.31 -15.53
CA ALA A 100 -6.42 29.52 -14.86
C ALA A 100 -6.24 30.69 -15.83
N PHE A 101 -5.68 30.44 -17.01
CA PHE A 101 -5.56 31.46 -18.05
C PHE A 101 -6.93 31.98 -18.52
N SER A 102 -7.89 31.07 -18.79
CA SER A 102 -9.25 31.45 -19.21
C SER A 102 -9.97 32.29 -18.16
N LEU A 103 -9.76 31.98 -16.87
CA LEU A 103 -10.30 32.77 -15.75
C LEU A 103 -9.78 34.21 -15.74
N VAL A 104 -8.50 34.40 -16.08
CA VAL A 104 -7.89 35.73 -16.11
C VAL A 104 -8.30 36.49 -17.37
N THR A 105 -8.38 35.84 -18.53
CA THR A 105 -8.69 36.52 -19.80
C THR A 105 -10.16 36.87 -19.95
N ASN A 106 -11.08 36.05 -19.44
CA ASN A 106 -12.53 36.25 -19.59
C ASN A 106 -13.12 37.00 -18.39
N TRP A 107 -12.30 37.88 -17.79
CA TRP A 107 -12.69 38.64 -16.61
C TRP A 107 -13.90 39.54 -16.90
N GLY A 108 -15.00 39.30 -16.19
CA GLY A 108 -16.26 40.04 -16.34
C GLY A 108 -17.36 39.28 -17.10
N ASP A 109 -17.04 38.16 -17.75
CA ASP A 109 -18.06 37.22 -18.22
C ASP A 109 -18.33 36.15 -17.14
N TYR A 110 -19.42 36.34 -16.41
CA TYR A 110 -19.76 35.46 -15.28
C TYR A 110 -19.97 33.99 -15.70
N ALA A 111 -20.44 33.72 -16.92
CA ALA A 111 -20.69 32.36 -17.38
C ALA A 111 -19.36 31.60 -17.58
N ASP A 112 -18.45 32.18 -18.36
CA ASP A 112 -17.14 31.60 -18.64
C ASP A 112 -16.27 31.50 -17.38
N MET A 113 -16.32 32.50 -16.50
CA MET A 113 -15.61 32.46 -15.24
C MET A 113 -16.12 31.34 -14.33
N SER A 114 -17.44 31.18 -14.21
CA SER A 114 -18.02 30.11 -13.41
C SER A 114 -17.61 28.72 -13.93
N GLN A 115 -17.59 28.54 -15.25
CA GLN A 115 -17.14 27.32 -15.88
C GLN A 115 -15.66 27.04 -15.62
N GLY A 116 -14.79 28.04 -15.76
CA GLY A 116 -13.35 27.92 -15.48
C GLY A 116 -13.07 27.53 -14.04
N VAL A 117 -13.80 28.11 -13.07
CA VAL A 117 -13.66 27.78 -11.64
C VAL A 117 -14.09 26.34 -11.38
N VAL A 118 -15.22 25.91 -11.95
CA VAL A 118 -15.72 24.53 -11.78
C VAL A 118 -14.71 23.52 -12.34
N ILE A 119 -14.17 23.77 -13.54
CA ILE A 119 -13.13 22.94 -14.13
C ILE A 119 -11.88 22.92 -13.23
N TYR A 120 -11.49 24.07 -12.70
CA TYR A 120 -10.30 24.19 -11.86
C TYR A 120 -10.43 23.39 -10.55
N LEU A 121 -11.59 23.50 -9.88
CA LEU A 121 -11.87 22.76 -8.66
C LEU A 121 -11.97 21.26 -8.89
N PHE A 122 -12.58 20.85 -10.01
CA PHE A 122 -12.73 19.45 -10.37
C PHE A 122 -11.36 18.74 -10.49
N PHE A 123 -10.47 19.28 -11.32
CA PHE A 123 -9.14 18.68 -11.52
C PHE A 123 -8.22 18.84 -10.29
N SER A 124 -8.41 19.88 -9.47
CA SER A 124 -7.75 19.96 -8.16
C SER A 124 -8.17 18.78 -7.25
N GLY A 125 -9.45 18.41 -7.28
CA GLY A 125 -9.95 17.22 -6.60
C GLY A 125 -9.33 15.92 -7.11
N ASP A 126 -9.19 15.78 -8.43
CA ASP A 126 -8.53 14.61 -9.04
C ASP A 126 -7.08 14.45 -8.54
N VAL A 127 -6.30 15.54 -8.51
CA VAL A 127 -4.93 15.53 -7.97
C VAL A 127 -4.92 15.10 -6.50
N LEU A 128 -5.78 15.70 -5.67
CA LEU A 128 -5.87 15.37 -4.25
C LEU A 128 -6.22 13.91 -4.02
N LEU A 129 -7.13 13.35 -4.83
CA LEU A 129 -7.55 11.96 -4.72
C LEU A 129 -6.39 11.00 -5.05
N ILE A 130 -5.64 11.26 -6.12
CA ILE A 130 -4.47 10.43 -6.49
C ILE A 130 -3.39 10.50 -5.40
N CYS A 131 -3.08 11.70 -4.89
CA CYS A 131 -2.11 11.88 -3.81
C CYS A 131 -2.56 11.19 -2.51
N TRP A 132 -3.85 11.22 -2.22
CA TRP A 132 -4.43 10.51 -1.07
C TRP A 132 -4.27 8.99 -1.20
N LEU A 133 -4.53 8.43 -2.39
CA LEU A 133 -4.34 7.00 -2.65
C LEU A 133 -2.87 6.57 -2.44
N GLY A 134 -1.93 7.37 -2.94
CA GLY A 134 -0.50 7.12 -2.70
C GLY A 134 -0.16 7.13 -1.21
N THR A 135 -0.70 8.09 -0.46
CA THR A 135 -0.50 8.21 0.99
C THR A 135 -1.06 7.01 1.74
N GLN A 136 -2.30 6.59 1.43
CA GLN A 136 -2.93 5.42 2.04
C GLN A 136 -2.09 4.16 1.82
N LEU A 137 -1.58 3.97 0.59
CA LEU A 137 -0.77 2.82 0.24
C LEU A 137 0.53 2.77 1.05
N THR A 138 1.21 3.92 1.20
CA THR A 138 2.39 4.04 2.05
C THR A 138 2.05 3.75 3.52
N GLN A 139 0.95 4.31 4.05
CA GLN A 139 0.54 4.07 5.44
C GLN A 139 0.24 2.60 5.74
N HIS A 140 -0.44 1.88 4.83
CA HIS A 140 -0.67 0.45 5.00
C HIS A 140 0.62 -0.36 4.96
N ALA A 141 1.55 -0.02 4.06
CA ALA A 141 2.86 -0.67 4.02
C ALA A 141 3.65 -0.45 5.33
N GLU A 142 3.59 0.76 5.90
CA GLU A 142 4.20 1.07 7.20
C GLU A 142 3.52 0.35 8.37
N SER A 143 2.19 0.26 8.38
CA SER A 143 1.46 -0.48 9.42
C SER A 143 1.84 -1.96 9.46
N VAL A 144 2.05 -2.59 8.30
CA VAL A 144 2.55 -3.98 8.23
C VAL A 144 3.98 -4.07 8.77
N ARG A 145 4.85 -3.12 8.42
CA ARG A 145 6.21 -3.04 8.94
C ARG A 145 6.20 -2.93 10.46
N ASP A 146 5.38 -2.03 11.02
CA ASP A 146 5.29 -1.79 12.45
C ASP A 146 4.70 -3.01 13.20
N ALA A 147 3.71 -3.68 12.61
CA ALA A 147 3.17 -4.94 13.16
C ALA A 147 4.22 -6.06 13.19
N ALA A 148 5.07 -6.17 12.16
CA ALA A 148 6.16 -7.13 12.14
C ALA A 148 7.29 -6.77 13.13
N PHE A 149 7.60 -5.48 13.31
CA PHE A 149 8.55 -5.03 14.33
C PHE A 149 8.05 -5.26 15.76
N GLY A 150 6.75 -5.04 15.99
CA GLY A 150 6.11 -5.18 17.29
C GLY A 150 5.76 -6.61 17.69
N CYS A 151 6.06 -7.61 16.85
CA CYS A 151 5.93 -9.01 17.27
C CYS A 151 7.05 -9.37 18.24
N ASP A 152 6.75 -10.12 19.30
CA ASP A 152 7.74 -10.50 20.31
C ASP A 152 8.61 -11.65 19.80
N TRP A 153 9.56 -11.30 18.93
CA TRP A 153 10.46 -12.26 18.27
C TRP A 153 11.61 -12.72 19.18
N VAL A 154 11.82 -12.05 20.30
CA VAL A 154 12.89 -12.34 21.26
C VAL A 154 12.50 -13.58 22.07
N GLY A 155 13.03 -14.74 21.69
CA GLY A 155 12.65 -16.04 22.28
C GLY A 155 12.16 -17.07 21.25
N THR A 156 11.90 -16.62 20.01
CA THR A 156 11.56 -17.51 18.88
C THR A 156 12.80 -18.24 18.33
N PRO A 157 12.63 -19.35 17.59
CA PRO A 157 13.73 -20.08 16.99
C PRO A 157 14.63 -19.18 16.11
N VAL A 158 15.95 -19.35 16.16
CA VAL A 158 16.93 -18.63 15.33
C VAL A 158 16.55 -18.52 13.83
N PRO A 159 16.00 -19.55 13.16
CA PRO A 159 15.53 -19.40 11.77
C PRO A 159 14.37 -18.41 11.63
N PHE A 160 13.45 -18.34 12.61
CA PHE A 160 12.35 -17.36 12.65
C PHE A 160 12.90 -15.93 12.76
N GLN A 161 13.81 -15.71 13.70
CA GLN A 161 14.43 -14.40 13.91
C GLN A 161 15.15 -13.89 12.66
N ARG A 162 15.93 -14.75 11.98
CA ARG A 162 16.62 -14.37 10.73
C ARG A 162 15.64 -14.01 9.64
N CYS A 163 14.56 -14.79 9.46
CA CYS A 163 13.55 -14.50 8.45
C CYS A 163 12.81 -13.19 8.71
N LEU A 164 12.39 -12.96 9.95
CA LEU A 164 11.74 -11.72 10.35
C LEU A 164 12.68 -10.52 10.17
N MET A 165 13.97 -10.67 10.45
CA MET A 165 14.96 -9.62 10.23
C MET A 165 15.11 -9.25 8.74
N PHE A 166 15.06 -10.23 7.83
CA PHE A 166 15.04 -9.97 6.39
C PHE A 166 13.73 -9.29 5.93
N PHE A 167 12.60 -9.72 6.47
CA PHE A 167 11.30 -9.07 6.25
C PHE A 167 11.37 -7.60 6.67
N ILE A 168 11.82 -7.34 7.91
CA ILE A 168 11.95 -6.00 8.47
C ILE A 168 12.91 -5.14 7.64
N ALA A 169 14.08 -5.67 7.28
CA ALA A 169 15.05 -4.97 6.45
C ALA A 169 14.48 -4.60 5.06
N THR A 170 13.58 -5.43 4.51
CA THR A 170 12.95 -5.20 3.21
C THR A 170 11.76 -4.24 3.33
N ALA A 171 10.93 -4.37 4.37
CA ALA A 171 9.83 -3.47 4.69
C ALA A 171 10.29 -2.07 5.12
N ASN A 172 11.53 -1.93 5.63
CA ASN A 172 12.16 -0.64 5.94
C ASN A 172 12.58 0.16 4.71
N LYS A 173 12.66 -0.46 3.52
CA LYS A 173 12.76 0.33 2.29
C LYS A 173 11.41 1.00 2.09
N GLU A 174 11.35 2.31 2.33
CA GLU A 174 10.15 3.12 2.13
C GLU A 174 9.57 2.83 0.75
N PHE A 175 8.33 2.32 0.71
CA PHE A 175 7.59 2.23 -0.54
C PHE A 175 7.22 3.65 -0.97
N LYS A 176 7.91 4.14 -1.99
CA LYS A 176 7.65 5.43 -2.62
C LYS A 176 7.14 5.16 -4.01
N LEU A 177 5.87 5.50 -4.25
CA LEU A 177 5.31 5.53 -5.59
C LEU A 177 5.98 6.70 -6.33
N THR A 178 6.98 6.39 -7.15
CA THR A 178 7.64 7.39 -7.97
C THR A 178 6.76 7.74 -9.17
N ALA A 179 6.74 9.03 -9.52
CA ALA A 179 6.07 9.54 -10.70
C ALA A 179 7.14 10.28 -11.52
N GLY A 180 7.88 9.50 -12.32
CA GLY A 180 9.09 9.94 -13.04
C GLY A 180 10.37 9.59 -12.31
#